data_AF-A0A428JD54-F1
#
_entry.id   AF-A0A428JD54-F1
#
_cell.length_a   1.000
_cell.length_b   1.000
_cell.length_c   1.000
_cell.angle_alpha   90.00
_cell.angle_beta   90.00
_cell.angle_gamma   90.00
#
_symmetry.space_group_name_H-M   'P 1'
#
loop_
_entity.id
_entity.type
_entity.pdbx_description
1 polymer ?
#
loop_
_entity_poly.entity_id
_entity_poly.type
_entity_poly.pdbx_seq_one_letter_code
_entity_poly.pdbx_strand_id
1 'polypeptide(L)'
;MHLPAYDERQLDMRFLTEAARLLEEGAVHSYRELAEKLQQQPVIFRQVEIGRYHCSVKMLYQLRAHFPTADVDWVLYGQAYTGRPEPTQAPKRERGRPVRTH
;
A
#
# COMPACT_ATOMS: atom_id res chain seq x y z
N MET A 1 -15.90 20.21 -6.99
CA MET A 1 -14.89 19.14 -6.97
C MET A 1 -15.45 17.97 -7.77
N HIS A 2 -14.82 17.62 -8.89
CA HIS A 2 -15.19 16.40 -9.62
C HIS A 2 -14.32 15.27 -9.07
N LEU A 3 -14.94 14.21 -8.55
CA LEU A 3 -14.17 13.04 -8.12
C LEU A 3 -13.56 12.38 -9.37
N PRO A 4 -12.30 11.91 -9.32
CA PRO A 4 -11.69 11.18 -10.42
C PRO A 4 -12.49 9.92 -10.72
N ALA A 5 -12.44 9.44 -11.97
CA ALA A 5 -12.97 8.14 -12.31
C ALA A 5 -12.28 7.06 -11.46
N TYR A 6 -13.04 6.05 -11.03
CA TYR A 6 -12.47 4.95 -10.26
C TYR A 6 -11.41 4.21 -11.09
N ASP A 7 -10.19 4.20 -10.57
CA ASP A 7 -9.06 3.45 -11.11
C ASP A 7 -8.48 2.56 -9.99
N GLU A 8 -8.82 1.28 -10.06
CA GLU A 8 -8.39 0.27 -9.10
C GLU A 8 -6.87 0.10 -9.07
N ARG A 9 -6.20 0.21 -10.24
CA ARG A 9 -4.74 0.10 -10.30
C ARG A 9 -4.08 1.29 -9.63
N GLN A 10 -4.60 2.49 -9.83
CA GLN A 10 -4.07 3.68 -9.16
C GLN A 10 -4.25 3.58 -7.64
N LEU A 11 -5.38 3.05 -7.18
CA LEU A 11 -5.62 2.80 -5.76
C LEU A 11 -4.62 1.80 -5.18
N ASP A 12 -4.40 0.67 -5.87
CA ASP A 12 -3.40 -0.34 -5.48
C ASP A 12 -1.98 0.28 -5.41
N MET A 13 -1.64 1.12 -6.36
CA MET A 13 -0.35 1.80 -6.42
C MET A 13 -0.14 2.75 -5.25
N ARG A 14 -1.18 3.53 -4.89
CA ARG A 14 -1.14 4.37 -3.69
C ARG A 14 -1.05 3.52 -2.43
N PHE A 15 -1.80 2.43 -2.33
CA PHE A 15 -1.73 1.51 -1.20
C PHE A 15 -0.31 0.92 -1.01
N LEU A 16 0.31 0.45 -2.10
CA LEU A 16 1.68 -0.07 -2.06
C LEU A 16 2.70 1.00 -1.66
N THR A 17 2.53 2.22 -2.16
CA THR A 17 3.37 3.37 -1.83
C THR A 17 3.22 3.75 -0.36
N GLU A 18 2.01 3.72 0.17
CA GLU A 18 1.75 4.01 1.57
C GLU A 18 2.34 2.94 2.49
N ALA A 19 2.22 1.67 2.11
CA ALA A 19 2.90 0.59 2.80
C ALA A 19 4.42 0.77 2.80
N ALA A 20 5.02 1.17 1.67
CA ALA A 20 6.46 1.43 1.60
C ALA A 20 6.88 2.59 2.51
N ARG A 21 6.12 3.69 2.54
CA ARG A 21 6.37 4.83 3.43
C ARG A 21 6.38 4.42 4.90
N LEU A 22 5.43 3.58 5.34
CA LEU A 22 5.39 3.08 6.71
C LEU A 22 6.64 2.23 7.07
N LEU A 23 7.20 1.49 6.11
CA LEU A 23 8.47 0.78 6.30
C LEU A 23 9.66 1.74 6.38
N GLU A 24 9.70 2.77 5.53
CA GLU A 24 10.77 3.77 5.50
C GLU A 24 10.82 4.60 6.79
N GLU A 25 9.66 4.93 7.35
CA GLU A 25 9.52 5.63 8.63
C GLU A 25 9.77 4.73 9.85
N GLY A 26 9.95 3.42 9.64
CA GLY A 26 10.17 2.45 10.71
C GLY A 26 8.92 2.14 11.54
N ALA A 27 7.72 2.51 11.07
CA ALA A 27 6.46 2.16 11.73
C ALA A 27 6.18 0.64 11.68
N VAL A 28 6.76 -0.05 10.70
CA VAL A 28 6.83 -1.52 10.58
C VAL A 28 8.20 -1.94 10.08
N HIS A 29 8.67 -3.13 10.46
CA HIS A 29 10.00 -3.61 10.07
C HIS A 29 9.98 -4.41 8.75
N SER A 30 8.83 -4.90 8.31
CA SER A 30 8.71 -5.65 7.05
C SER A 30 7.31 -5.66 6.46
N TYR A 31 7.20 -5.96 5.16
CA TYR A 31 5.90 -6.20 4.50
C TYR A 31 5.17 -7.43 5.06
N ARG A 32 5.91 -8.41 5.60
CA ARG A 32 5.31 -9.58 6.24
C ARG A 32 4.62 -9.18 7.53
N GLU A 33 5.31 -8.43 8.38
CA GLU A 33 4.74 -7.89 9.62
C GLU A 33 3.51 -7.03 9.32
N LEU A 34 3.60 -6.15 8.33
CA LEU A 34 2.46 -5.34 7.91
C LEU A 34 1.29 -6.22 7.45
N ALA A 35 1.55 -7.27 6.65
CA ALA A 35 0.50 -8.20 6.22
C ALA A 35 -0.17 -8.89 7.41
N GLU A 36 0.60 -9.31 8.41
CA GLU A 36 0.09 -9.93 9.64
C GLU A 36 -0.80 -8.95 10.44
N LYS A 37 -0.40 -7.68 10.58
CA LYS A 37 -1.23 -6.63 11.20
C LYS A 37 -2.54 -6.40 10.44
N LEU A 38 -2.49 -6.46 9.11
CA LEU A 38 -3.68 -6.38 8.26
C LEU A 38 -4.45 -7.72 8.19
N GLN A 39 -4.07 -8.74 8.96
CA GLN A 39 -4.67 -10.08 8.93
C GLN A 39 -4.76 -10.67 7.51
N GLN A 40 -3.71 -10.45 6.72
CA GLN A 40 -3.58 -10.91 5.35
C GLN A 40 -2.49 -11.97 5.24
N GLN A 41 -2.52 -12.71 4.13
CA GLN A 41 -1.43 -13.61 3.80
C GLN A 41 -0.11 -12.86 3.55
N PRO A 42 1.06 -13.40 3.94
CA PRO A 42 2.35 -12.72 3.77
C PRO A 42 2.69 -12.27 2.34
N VAL A 43 2.10 -12.95 1.34
CA VAL A 43 2.32 -12.67 -0.08
C VAL A 43 1.43 -11.54 -0.63
N ILE A 44 0.54 -10.97 0.17
CA ILE A 44 -0.53 -10.09 -0.30
C ILE A 44 -0.03 -8.86 -1.07
N PHE A 45 1.00 -8.18 -0.57
CA PHE A 45 1.58 -7.01 -1.24
C PHE A 45 2.18 -7.37 -2.60
N ARG A 46 2.71 -8.60 -2.75
CA ARG A 46 3.21 -9.08 -4.05
C ARG A 46 2.06 -9.38 -5.00
N GLN A 47 0.94 -9.89 -4.49
CA GLN A 47 -0.24 -10.14 -5.31
C GLN A 47 -0.90 -8.85 -5.79
N VAL A 48 -0.93 -7.81 -4.94
CA VAL A 48 -1.38 -6.47 -5.32
C VAL A 48 -0.46 -5.87 -6.38
N GLU A 49 0.85 -5.92 -6.17
CA GLU A 49 1.86 -5.43 -7.13
C GLU A 49 1.74 -6.05 -8.53
N ILE A 50 1.37 -7.33 -8.64
CA ILE A 50 1.18 -8.02 -9.94
C ILE A 50 -0.28 -8.04 -10.42
N GLY A 51 -1.19 -7.34 -9.72
CA GLY A 51 -2.61 -7.26 -10.08
C GLY A 51 -3.41 -8.57 -9.96
N ARG A 52 -2.96 -9.51 -9.12
CA ARG A 52 -3.72 -10.74 -8.78
C ARG A 52 -4.66 -10.56 -7.58
N TYR A 53 -4.50 -9.47 -6.85
CA TYR A 53 -5.34 -9.07 -5.72
C TYR A 53 -5.42 -7.56 -5.71
N HIS A 54 -6.44 -6.99 -5.07
CA HIS A 54 -6.63 -5.55 -4.99
C HIS A 54 -6.75 -5.12 -3.53
N CYS A 55 -6.32 -3.90 -3.25
CA CYS A 55 -6.51 -3.29 -1.94
C CYS A 55 -8.00 -3.27 -1.59
N SER A 56 -8.37 -3.95 -0.52
CA SER A 56 -9.75 -3.99 -0.05
C SER A 56 -10.02 -2.92 1.00
N VAL A 57 -11.28 -2.52 1.12
CA VAL A 57 -11.74 -1.61 2.18
C VAL A 57 -11.34 -2.13 3.57
N LYS A 58 -11.44 -3.44 3.81
CA LYS A 58 -11.01 -4.05 5.08
C LYS A 58 -9.55 -3.75 5.40
N MET A 59 -8.66 -3.87 4.41
CA MET A 59 -7.23 -3.56 4.59
C MET A 59 -7.01 -2.09 4.94
N LEU A 60 -7.75 -1.18 4.30
CA LEU A 60 -7.65 0.26 4.58
C LEU A 60 -8.11 0.60 6.00
N TYR A 61 -9.20 -0.01 6.47
CA TYR A 61 -9.65 0.15 7.86
C TYR A 61 -8.61 -0.38 8.86
N GLN A 62 -8.04 -1.55 8.60
CA GLN A 62 -7.00 -2.12 9.45
C GLN A 62 -5.70 -1.29 9.42
N LEU A 63 -5.35 -0.74 8.25
CA LEU A 63 -4.20 0.15 8.09
C LEU A 63 -4.37 1.39 8.97
N ARG A 64 -5.52 2.07 8.90
CA ARG A 64 -5.83 3.23 9.74
C ARG A 64 -5.85 2.89 11.23
N ALA A 65 -6.41 1.74 11.59
CA ALA A 65 -6.54 1.31 12.98
C ALA A 65 -5.17 1.00 13.64
N HIS A 66 -4.25 0.40 12.90
CA HIS A 66 -2.93 0.03 13.40
C HIS A 66 -1.87 1.13 13.22
N PHE A 67 -2.05 2.00 12.21
CA PHE A 67 -1.09 3.04 11.84
C PHE A 67 -1.83 4.37 11.70
N PRO A 68 -2.02 5.13 12.78
CA PRO A 68 -2.69 6.43 12.74
C PRO A 68 -1.98 7.45 11.84
N THR A 69 -0.69 7.25 11.57
CA THR A 69 0.10 8.06 10.63
C THR A 69 -0.13 7.67 9.17
N ALA A 70 -0.83 6.58 8.88
CA ALA A 70 -1.13 6.16 7.52
C ALA A 70 -2.16 7.08 6.86
N ASP A 71 -1.84 7.58 5.69
CA ASP A 71 -2.66 8.48 4.89
C ASP A 71 -3.65 7.70 4.02
N VAL A 72 -4.65 7.11 4.67
CA VAL A 72 -5.71 6.33 4.00
C VAL A 72 -6.57 7.20 3.09
N ASP A 73 -6.75 8.48 3.44
CA ASP A 73 -7.51 9.42 2.65
C ASP A 73 -6.81 9.67 1.30
N TRP A 74 -5.47 9.78 1.27
CA TRP A 74 -4.72 9.81 0.02
C TRP A 74 -4.83 8.50 -0.76
N VAL A 75 -4.75 7.34 -0.10
CA VAL A 75 -4.89 6.05 -0.81
C VAL A 75 -6.24 5.96 -1.54
N LEU A 76 -7.32 6.41 -0.90
CA LEU A 76 -8.67 6.38 -1.46
C LEU A 76 -8.87 7.45 -2.54
N TYR A 77 -8.50 8.69 -2.27
CA TYR A 77 -8.93 9.85 -3.06
C TYR A 77 -7.83 10.49 -3.89
N GLY A 78 -6.57 10.19 -3.59
CA GLY A 78 -5.43 10.64 -4.37
C GLY A 78 -5.11 12.12 -4.25
N GLN A 79 -4.28 12.58 -5.17
CA GLN A 79 -3.77 13.95 -5.22
C GLN A 79 -4.89 14.99 -5.30
N ALA A 80 -5.99 14.67 -6.00
CA ALA A 80 -7.12 15.60 -6.17
C ALA A 80 -7.77 16.01 -4.84
N TYR A 81 -7.65 15.19 -3.80
CA TYR A 81 -8.21 15.45 -2.48
C TYR A 81 -7.15 15.89 -1.46
N THR A 82 -5.98 15.25 -1.43
CA THR A 82 -4.97 15.51 -0.39
C THR A 82 -3.80 16.38 -0.85
N GLY A 83 -3.65 16.63 -2.14
CA GLY A 83 -2.51 17.36 -2.72
C GLY A 83 -1.22 16.53 -2.79
N ARG A 84 -1.17 15.32 -2.21
CA ARG A 84 0.00 14.44 -2.28
C ARG A 84 0.13 13.82 -3.68
N PRO A 85 1.31 13.90 -4.34
CA PRO A 85 1.50 13.43 -5.71
C PRO A 85 1.12 11.97 -5.93
N GLU A 86 0.59 11.67 -7.12
CA GLU A 86 0.28 10.29 -7.53
C GLU A 86 1.57 9.49 -7.85
N PRO A 87 1.67 8.22 -7.41
CA PRO A 87 2.78 7.36 -7.81
C PRO A 87 2.64 6.95 -9.27
N THR A 88 3.75 7.01 -10.01
CA THR A 88 3.82 6.55 -11.41
C THR A 88 4.34 5.11 -11.54
N GLN A 89 4.98 4.58 -10.50
CA GLN A 89 5.55 3.24 -10.46
C GLN A 89 5.47 2.66 -9.05
N ALA A 90 5.35 1.33 -8.95
CA ALA A 90 5.30 0.66 -7.66
C ALA A 90 6.66 0.84 -6.93
N PRO A 91 6.67 1.00 -5.60
CA PRO A 91 7.92 1.11 -4.85
C PRO A 91 8.75 -0.17 -4.99
N LYS A 92 10.08 -0.02 -5.07
CA LYS A 92 10.99 -1.17 -5.14
C LYS A 92 11.00 -1.93 -3.83
N ARG A 93 10.46 -3.14 -3.84
CA ARG A 93 10.42 -4.03 -2.66
C ARG A 93 11.68 -4.89 -2.59
N GLU A 94 12.84 -4.26 -2.38
CA GLU A 94 14.12 -4.96 -2.23
C GLU A 94 14.28 -5.56 -0.81
N ARG A 95 13.72 -4.92 0.22
CA ARG A 95 13.72 -5.44 1.59
C ARG A 95 12.75 -6.61 1.75
N GLY A 96 13.29 -7.81 1.95
CA GLY A 96 12.53 -9.04 2.21
C GLY A 96 12.24 -9.91 0.98
N ARG A 97 12.80 -9.60 -0.20
CA ARG A 97 12.80 -10.53 -1.33
C ARG A 97 13.89 -11.58 -1.07
N PRO A 98 13.59 -12.90 -1.04
CA PRO A 98 14.64 -13.89 -0.94
C PRO A 98 15.60 -13.68 -2.13
N VAL A 99 16.88 -13.47 -1.81
CA VAL A 99 17.94 -13.42 -2.82
C VAL A 99 17.89 -14.76 -3.53
N ARG A 100 17.48 -14.77 -4.80
CA ARG A 100 17.66 -15.95 -5.64
C ARG A 100 19.15 -16.06 -5.91
N THR A 101 19.85 -16.81 -5.06
CA THR A 101 21.14 -17.40 -5.43
C THR A 101 20.84 -18.40 -6.55
N HIS A 102 21.22 -18.02 -7.77
CA HIS A 102 21.43 -18.95 -8.87
C HIS A 102 22.84 -19.51 -8.76
#